data_AF-A0A7K9H8A3-F1
#
_entry.id   AF-A0A7K9H8A3-F1
#
_cell.length_a   1.000
_cell.length_b   1.000
_cell.length_c   1.000
_cell.angle_alpha   90.00
_cell.angle_beta   90.00
_cell.angle_gamma   90.00
#
_symmetry.space_group_name_H-M   'P 1'
#
loop_
_entity.id
_entity.type
_entity.pdbx_description
1 polymer ?
#
loop_
_entity_poly.entity_id
_entity_poly.type
_entity_poly.pdbx_seq_one_letter_code
_entity_poly.pdbx_strand_id
1 'polypeptide(L)' 'LGKGGAKRHRKVLRDNIQGITKPAIRRLARRGGVKRISGLIYEETRGVLKVFLENVIRDAVTYTEH' A
#
# COMPACT_ATOMS: atom_id res chain seq x y z
N LEU A 1 -38.75 11.87 -18.81
CA LEU A 1 -37.86 12.70 -17.95
C LEU A 1 -36.93 11.77 -17.18
N GLY A 2 -35.75 11.47 -17.74
CA GLY A 2 -34.81 10.50 -17.15
C GLY A 2 -34.07 11.10 -15.97
N LYS A 3 -34.13 10.43 -14.82
CA LYS A 3 -33.37 10.81 -13.62
C LYS A 3 -31.87 10.64 -13.91
N GLY A 4 -31.15 11.75 -14.05
CA GLY A 4 -29.68 11.74 -14.15
C GLY A 4 -29.07 11.02 -12.94
N GLY A 5 -28.18 10.05 -13.20
CA GLY A 5 -27.55 9.26 -12.16
C GLY A 5 -26.84 10.15 -11.14
N ALA A 6 -27.10 9.92 -9.85
CA ALA A 6 -26.46 10.65 -8.77
C ALA A 6 -24.93 10.60 -8.93
N LYS A 7 -24.27 11.77 -8.86
CA LYS A 7 -22.80 11.88 -8.83
C LYS A 7 -22.29 10.99 -7.69
N ARG A 8 -21.55 9.93 -8.03
CA ARG A 8 -20.89 9.09 -7.02
C ARG A 8 -19.80 9.92 -6.36
N HIS A 9 -19.96 10.19 -5.07
CA HIS A 9 -18.89 10.77 -4.27
C HIS A 9 -17.75 9.76 -4.15
N ARG A 10 -16.54 10.16 -4.55
CA ARG A 10 -15.34 9.33 -4.42
C ARG A 10 -15.06 9.08 -2.93
N LYS A 11 -14.84 7.82 -2.56
CA LYS A 11 -14.44 7.45 -1.19
C LYS A 11 -13.07 8.04 -0.89
N VAL A 12 -12.94 8.68 0.27
CA VAL A 12 -11.63 9.11 0.79
C VAL A 12 -10.92 7.87 1.32
N LEU A 13 -9.75 7.56 0.76
CA LEU A 13 -8.90 6.48 1.24
C LEU A 13 -7.98 7.00 2.36
N ARG A 14 -7.94 6.31 3.50
CA ARG A 14 -7.07 6.62 4.65
C ARG A 14 -6.54 5.32 5.24
N ASP A 15 -5.31 5.35 5.75
CA ASP A 15 -4.68 4.28 6.54
C ASP A 15 -4.65 2.88 5.92
N ASN A 16 -4.69 2.80 4.59
CA ASN A 16 -4.63 1.54 3.83
C ASN A 16 -3.36 0.72 4.09
N ILE A 17 -2.33 1.32 4.70
CA ILE A 17 -1.08 0.66 5.05
C ILE A 17 -1.28 -0.53 5.99
N GLN A 18 -2.34 -0.51 6.81
CA GLN A 18 -2.71 -1.63 7.68
C GLN A 18 -3.29 -2.82 6.90
N GLY A 19 -3.72 -2.61 5.65
CA GLY A 19 -4.08 -3.66 4.71
C GLY A 19 -2.92 -4.60 4.35
N ILE A 20 -1.67 -4.15 4.55
CA ILE A 20 -0.50 -5.03 4.55
C ILE A 20 -0.44 -5.71 5.92
N THR A 21 -1.14 -6.84 6.01
CA THR A 21 -1.35 -7.53 7.29
C THR A 21 -0.11 -8.28 7.79
N LYS A 22 0.00 -8.51 9.10
CA LYS A 22 1.11 -9.28 9.71
C LYS A 22 1.33 -10.67 9.07
N PRO A 23 0.29 -11.45 8.70
CA PRO A 23 0.48 -12.70 7.96
C PRO A 23 1.10 -12.50 6.57
N ALA A 24 0.77 -11.42 5.85
CA ALA A 24 1.38 -11.12 4.55
C ALA A 24 2.89 -10.83 4.69
N ILE A 25 3.26 -10.00 5.67
CA ILE A 25 4.66 -9.70 5.99
C ILE A 25 5.41 -10.98 6.37
N ARG A 26 4.80 -11.85 7.18
CA ARG A 26 5.37 -13.17 7.49
C ARG A 26 5.63 -13.99 6.23
N ARG A 27 4.67 -14.10 5.31
CA ARG A 27 4.85 -14.88 4.07
C ARG A 27 6.02 -14.36 3.24
N LEU A 28 6.17 -13.04 3.10
CA LEU A 28 7.31 -12.43 2.42
C LEU A 28 8.64 -12.73 3.11
N ALA A 29 8.72 -12.53 4.42
CA ALA A 29 9.91 -12.82 5.21
C ALA A 29 10.31 -14.31 5.13
N ARG A 30 9.33 -15.23 5.17
CA ARG A 30 9.58 -16.67 4.99
C ARG A 30 10.12 -17.00 3.61
N ARG A 31 9.58 -16.37 2.56
CA ARG A 31 10.13 -16.51 1.19
C ARG A 31 11.58 -16.04 1.12
N GLY A 32 11.95 -14.99 1.86
CA GLY A 32 13.32 -14.52 1.99
C GLY A 32 14.22 -15.32 2.94
N GLY A 33 13.78 -16.49 3.45
CA GLY A 33 14.59 -17.34 4.32
C GLY A 33 14.68 -16.87 5.79
N VAL A 34 13.85 -15.90 6.21
CA VAL A 34 13.88 -15.39 7.58
C VAL A 34 13.31 -16.43 8.56
N LYS A 35 14.09 -16.83 9.57
CA LYS A 35 13.72 -17.86 10.57
C LYS A 35 12.97 -17.32 11.79
N ARG A 36 13.32 -16.14 12.30
CA ARG A 36 12.63 -15.46 13.41
C ARG A 36 12.42 -13.99 13.06
N ILE A 37 11.33 -13.40 13.54
CA ILE A 37 10.92 -12.03 13.21
C ILE A 37 10.59 -11.31 14.52
N SER A 38 11.19 -10.14 14.73
CA SER A 38 10.87 -9.25 15.86
C SER A 38 9.51 -8.56 15.65
N GLY A 39 8.82 -8.20 16.74
CA GLY A 39 7.52 -7.52 16.68
C GLY A 39 7.57 -6.16 16.00
N LEU A 40 8.69 -5.44 16.11
CA LEU A 40 8.87 -4.12 15.51
C LEU A 40 8.93 -4.15 13.97
N ILE A 41 9.27 -5.31 13.39
CA ILE A 41 9.42 -5.48 11.93
C ILE A 41 8.11 -5.24 11.18
N TYR A 42 6.94 -5.40 11.80
CA TYR A 42 5.66 -5.21 11.11
C TYR A 42 5.41 -3.75 10.71
N GLU A 43 5.74 -2.80 11.57
CA GLU A 43 5.60 -1.38 11.25
C GLU A 43 6.79 -0.90 10.40
N GLU A 44 7.99 -1.39 10.68
CA GLU A 44 9.19 -1.07 9.87
C GLU A 44 8.99 -1.46 8.39
N THR A 45 8.53 -2.68 8.13
CA THR A 45 8.27 -3.17 6.76
C THR A 45 7.22 -2.31 6.05
N ARG A 46 6.21 -1.84 6.77
CA ARG A 46 5.18 -0.95 6.23
C ARG A 46 5.76 0.43 5.88
N GLY A 47 6.61 0.98 6.75
CA GLY A 47 7.32 2.23 6.49
C GLY A 47 8.17 2.15 5.23
N VAL A 48 9.02 1.12 5.12
CA VAL A 48 9.88 0.90 3.94
C VAL A 48 9.05 0.74 2.66
N LEU A 49 7.99 -0.07 2.69
CA LEU A 49 7.13 -0.27 1.52
C LEU A 49 6.45 1.02 1.09
N LYS A 50 6.01 1.85 2.04
CA LYS A 50 5.38 3.13 1.75
C LYS A 50 6.34 4.06 1.01
N VAL A 51 7.55 4.24 1.53
CA VAL A 51 8.58 5.09 0.90
C VAL A 51 8.94 4.58 -0.50
N PHE A 52 9.10 3.26 -0.65
CA PHE A 52 9.38 2.64 -1.95
C PHE A 52 8.28 2.96 -2.98
N LEU A 53 7.01 2.75 -2.62
CA LEU A 53 5.89 3.00 -3.52
C LEU A 53 5.68 4.49 -3.81
N GLU A 54 5.91 5.38 -2.83
CA GLU A 54 5.86 6.82 -3.06
C GLU A 54 6.86 7.26 -4.12
N ASN A 55 8.08 6.72 -4.10
CA ASN A 55 9.09 7.03 -5.10
C ASN A 55 8.73 6.48 -6.48
N VAL A 56 8.39 5.19 -6.57
CA VAL A 56 8.05 4.55 -7.85
C VAL A 56 6.82 5.19 -8.50
N ILE A 57 5.78 5.47 -7.71
CA ILE A 57 4.54 6.06 -8.24
C ILE A 57 4.77 7.51 -8.65
N ARG A 58 5.59 8.28 -7.91
CA ARG A 58 5.93 9.65 -8.31
C ARG A 58 6.54 9.67 -9.69
N ASP A 59 7.55 8.84 -9.94
CA ASP A 59 8.22 8.77 -11.24
C ASP A 59 7.27 8.27 -12.33
N ALA A 60 6.46 7.24 -12.04
CA ALA A 60 5.47 6.73 -12.99
C ALA A 60 4.42 7.79 -13.38
N VAL A 61 3.93 8.57 -12.41
CA VAL A 61 2.99 9.67 -12.67
C VAL A 61 3.66 10.73 -13.54
N THR A 62 4.90 11.11 -13.23
CA THR A 62 5.69 12.04 -14.04
C THR A 62 5.77 11.57 -15.50
N TYR A 63 6.09 10.30 -15.76
CA TYR A 63 6.13 9.77 -17.13
C TYR A 63 4.78 9.70 -17.84
N THR A 64 3.67 9.60 -17.10
CA THR A 64 2.33 9.59 -17.70
C THR A 64 1.74 10.98 -17.95
N GLU A 65 2.27 12.01 -17.28
CA GLU A 65 1.82 13.39 -17.43
C GLU A 65 2.61 14.16 -18.51
N HIS A 66 3.77 13.66 -18.93
CA HIS A 66 4.61 14.18 -20.02
C HIS A 66 4.36 13.45 -21.34
#